data_AF-A0A440UVZ5-F1
#
_entry.id   AF-A0A440UVZ5-F1
#
_cell.length_a   1.000
_cell.length_b   1.000
_cell.length_c   1.000
_cell.angle_alpha   90.00
_cell.angle_beta   90.00
_cell.angle_gamma   90.00
#
_symmetry.space_group_name_H-M   'P 1'
#
loop_
_entity.id
_entity.type
_entity.pdbx_description
1 polymer ?
#
loop_
_entity_poly.entity_id
_entity_poly.type
_entity_poly.pdbx_seq_one_letter_code
_entity_poly.pdbx_strand_id
1 'polypeptide(L)'
;MRLVDVIRAQKSNVSIGAWQEGKIPPSAWPLTTSSLHLGRGYSWRIVKFDALGKKFRVLIAFSAEKETYRAVLAVEEPKHLKVVCHHELHTDHWNWHCHFSAGPIEEIFAGVWRDKDTFRAWPRFRINECSVAFDVTKESALSVAARRYRFEPQGELI
;
A
#
# COMPACT_ATOMS: atom_id res chain seq x y z
N MET A 1 -14.83 7.63 -9.23
CA MET A 1 -14.77 6.39 -8.43
C MET A 1 -14.19 6.69 -7.05
N ARG A 2 -14.77 6.21 -5.95
CA ARG A 2 -14.21 6.40 -4.60
C ARG A 2 -13.38 5.19 -4.17
N LEU A 3 -12.49 5.36 -3.18
CA LEU A 3 -11.68 4.26 -2.62
C LEU A 3 -12.53 3.05 -2.18
N VAL A 4 -13.68 3.30 -1.54
CA VAL A 4 -14.56 2.22 -1.08
C VAL A 4 -15.11 1.37 -2.22
N ASP A 5 -15.35 1.98 -3.39
CA ASP A 5 -15.82 1.27 -4.58
C ASP A 5 -14.74 0.31 -5.07
N VAL A 6 -13.49 0.77 -5.13
CA VAL A 6 -12.33 -0.07 -5.50
C VAL A 6 -12.17 -1.23 -4.52
N ILE A 7 -12.19 -0.97 -3.20
CA ILE A 7 -12.03 -2.02 -2.20
C ILE A 7 -13.14 -3.07 -2.32
N ARG A 8 -14.38 -2.66 -2.56
CA ARG A 8 -15.53 -3.58 -2.64
C ARG A 8 -15.67 -4.29 -3.98
N ALA A 9 -15.14 -3.73 -5.06
CA ALA A 9 -15.22 -4.31 -6.38
C ALA A 9 -14.53 -5.69 -6.44
N GLN A 10 -15.05 -6.57 -7.30
CA GLN A 10 -14.36 -7.81 -7.64
C GLN A 10 -13.01 -7.48 -8.29
N LYS A 11 -11.97 -8.21 -7.89
CA LYS A 11 -10.62 -8.10 -8.46
C LYS A 11 -10.43 -9.21 -9.48
N SER A 12 -9.87 -8.88 -10.64
CA SER A 12 -9.49 -9.85 -11.67
C SER A 12 -8.01 -9.69 -12.01
N ASN A 13 -7.45 -10.66 -12.75
CA ASN A 13 -6.07 -10.66 -13.20
C ASN A 13 -5.07 -10.40 -12.05
N VAL A 14 -5.33 -11.03 -10.89
CA VAL A 14 -4.49 -10.84 -9.71
C VAL A 14 -3.15 -11.52 -9.94
N SER A 15 -2.07 -10.73 -9.94
CA SER A 15 -0.70 -11.19 -10.10
C SER A 15 0.12 -10.80 -8.88
N ILE A 16 0.72 -11.78 -8.21
CA ILE A 16 1.51 -11.57 -7.00
C ILE A 16 3.00 -11.66 -7.36
N GLY A 17 3.71 -10.53 -7.39
CA GLY A 17 5.14 -10.51 -7.68
C GLY A 17 5.97 -11.09 -6.53
N ALA A 18 7.16 -11.62 -6.81
CA ALA A 18 8.07 -12.14 -5.78
C ALA A 18 8.50 -11.06 -4.76
N TRP A 19 8.92 -11.51 -3.57
CA TRP A 19 9.60 -10.64 -2.61
C TRP A 19 10.95 -10.18 -3.16
N GLN A 20 11.26 -8.90 -2.95
CA GLN A 20 12.50 -8.24 -3.30
C GLN A 20 13.01 -7.47 -2.08
N GLU A 21 14.27 -7.06 -2.12
CA GLU A 21 14.93 -6.31 -1.05
C GLU A 21 15.55 -5.01 -1.59
N GLY A 22 15.78 -4.06 -0.69
CA GLY A 22 16.45 -2.81 -1.02
C GLY A 22 15.55 -1.79 -1.74
N LYS A 23 16.15 -0.96 -2.59
CA LYS A 23 15.47 0.17 -3.24
C LYS A 23 14.40 -0.32 -4.23
N ILE A 24 13.19 0.23 -4.14
CA ILE A 24 12.14 0.00 -5.13
C ILE A 24 12.52 0.75 -6.41
N PRO A 25 12.66 0.07 -7.57
CA PRO A 25 12.97 0.74 -8.82
C PRO A 25 11.75 1.53 -9.33
N PRO A 26 11.94 2.67 -10.02
CA PRO A 26 10.85 3.46 -10.59
C PRO A 26 9.93 2.66 -11.53
N SER A 27 10.45 1.62 -12.19
CA SER A 27 9.65 0.72 -13.04
C SER A 27 8.61 -0.08 -12.26
N ALA A 28 8.92 -0.47 -11.02
CA ALA A 28 7.99 -1.19 -10.15
C ALA A 28 6.95 -0.24 -9.53
N TRP A 29 7.38 0.97 -9.13
CA TRP A 29 6.53 1.95 -8.46
C TRP A 29 6.75 3.39 -9.01
N PRO A 30 6.20 3.73 -10.18
CA PRO A 30 6.51 4.98 -10.87
C PRO A 30 5.85 6.19 -10.20
N LEU A 31 6.62 6.89 -9.36
CA LEU A 31 6.30 8.20 -8.81
C LEU A 31 7.26 9.24 -9.39
N THR A 32 6.77 10.46 -9.60
CA THR A 32 7.52 11.61 -10.12
C THR A 32 8.52 12.12 -9.10
N THR A 33 8.16 12.07 -7.82
CA THR A 33 9.06 12.41 -6.70
C THR A 33 9.38 11.16 -5.89
N SER A 34 10.67 10.86 -5.72
CA SER A 34 11.13 9.73 -4.89
C SER A 34 10.82 10.01 -3.42
N SER A 35 9.67 9.56 -3.00
CA SER A 35 9.11 9.86 -1.68
C SER A 35 9.18 8.66 -0.74
N LEU A 36 9.32 7.45 -1.30
CA LEU A 36 9.50 6.24 -0.51
C LEU A 36 10.97 5.78 -0.51
N HIS A 37 11.69 6.12 0.55
CA HIS A 37 13.00 5.56 0.85
C HIS A 37 12.82 4.35 1.75
N LEU A 38 12.67 3.16 1.16
CA LEU A 38 12.86 1.92 1.91
C LEU A 38 14.36 1.74 2.12
N GLY A 39 14.82 1.98 3.35
CA GLY A 39 16.22 1.77 3.72
C GLY A 39 16.58 0.27 3.75
N ARG A 40 17.81 -0.03 4.18
CA ARG A 40 18.24 -1.40 4.49
C ARG A 40 17.25 -2.06 5.47
N GLY A 41 17.07 -3.38 5.34
CA GLY A 41 16.20 -4.18 6.21
C GLY A 41 14.73 -4.25 5.79
N TYR A 42 14.36 -3.64 4.66
CA TYR A 42 13.02 -3.79 4.07
C TYR A 42 12.98 -4.88 3.00
N SER A 43 12.01 -5.78 3.14
CA SER A 43 11.49 -6.61 2.05
C SER A 43 10.26 -5.93 1.46
N TRP A 44 10.09 -5.99 0.14
CA TRP A 44 8.90 -5.48 -0.54
C TRP A 44 8.46 -6.37 -1.69
N ARG A 45 7.19 -6.31 -2.06
CA ARG A 45 6.64 -6.96 -3.26
C ARG A 45 5.51 -6.13 -3.85
N ILE A 46 5.18 -6.39 -5.13
CA ILE A 46 4.07 -5.75 -5.83
C ILE A 46 2.99 -6.79 -6.14
N VAL A 47 1.75 -6.49 -5.78
CA VAL A 47 0.57 -7.17 -6.30
C VAL A 47 -0.05 -6.29 -7.37
N LYS A 48 -0.52 -6.87 -8.47
CA LYS A 48 -1.26 -6.16 -9.52
C LYS A 48 -2.63 -6.81 -9.68
N PHE A 49 -3.63 -6.03 -10.01
CA PHE A 49 -4.97 -6.52 -10.33
C PHE A 49 -5.76 -5.49 -11.14
N ASP A 50 -6.85 -5.94 -11.74
CA ASP A 50 -7.82 -5.09 -12.40
C ASP A 50 -9.10 -4.98 -11.56
N ALA A 51 -9.70 -3.79 -11.54
CA ALA A 51 -11.01 -3.53 -10.92
C ALA A 51 -11.66 -2.32 -11.59
N LEU A 52 -12.98 -2.35 -11.79
CA LEU A 52 -13.76 -1.20 -12.31
C LEU A 52 -13.16 -0.59 -13.60
N GLY A 53 -12.64 -1.44 -14.50
CA GLY A 53 -12.03 -1.02 -15.77
C GLY A 53 -10.67 -0.32 -15.64
N LYS A 54 -10.03 -0.39 -14.46
CA LYS A 54 -8.71 0.21 -14.19
C LYS A 54 -7.74 -0.84 -13.67
N LYS A 55 -6.44 -0.59 -13.90
CA LYS A 55 -5.34 -1.39 -13.37
C LYS A 55 -4.85 -0.80 -12.05
N PHE A 56 -4.56 -1.65 -11.09
CA PHE A 56 -4.09 -1.26 -9.77
C PHE A 56 -2.81 -2.00 -9.41
N ARG A 57 -2.02 -1.35 -8.54
CA ARG A 57 -0.88 -1.96 -7.86
C ARG A 57 -1.03 -1.82 -6.36
N VAL A 58 -0.62 -2.85 -5.64
CA VAL A 58 -0.40 -2.81 -4.19
C VAL A 58 1.08 -3.03 -3.92
N LEU A 59 1.76 -2.02 -3.38
CA LEU A 59 3.08 -2.18 -2.81
C LEU A 59 2.94 -2.66 -1.37
N ILE A 60 3.52 -3.81 -1.08
CA ILE A 60 3.63 -4.34 0.27
C ILE A 60 5.10 -4.21 0.67
N ALA A 61 5.37 -3.53 1.77
CA ALA A 61 6.70 -3.33 2.32
C ALA A 61 6.70 -3.67 3.80
N PHE A 62 7.74 -4.36 4.25
CA PHE A 62 7.82 -4.95 5.57
C PHE A 62 9.27 -4.94 6.08
N SER A 63 9.45 -4.64 7.36
CA SER A 63 10.72 -4.77 8.08
C SER A 63 10.46 -5.23 9.51
N ALA A 64 10.91 -6.44 9.85
CA ALA A 64 10.83 -6.96 11.21
C ALA A 64 11.73 -6.18 12.18
N GLU A 65 12.95 -5.86 11.75
CA GLU A 65 13.93 -5.10 12.54
C GLU A 65 13.41 -3.71 12.94
N LYS A 66 12.68 -3.05 12.03
CA LYS A 66 12.11 -1.72 12.26
C LYS A 66 10.66 -1.76 12.74
N GLU A 67 10.13 -2.96 12.95
CA GLU A 67 8.73 -3.19 13.29
C GLU A 67 7.76 -2.33 12.46
N THR A 68 8.01 -2.31 11.15
CA THR A 68 7.27 -1.47 10.21
C THR A 68 6.62 -2.31 9.13
N TYR A 69 5.34 -2.09 8.91
CA TYR A 69 4.59 -2.64 7.78
C TYR A 69 3.84 -1.56 7.02
N ARG A 70 3.76 -1.73 5.71
CA ARG A 70 3.06 -0.82 4.80
C ARG A 70 2.45 -1.60 3.65
N ALA A 71 1.16 -1.38 3.39
CA ALA A 71 0.50 -1.79 2.17
C ALA A 71 -0.10 -0.56 1.50
N VAL A 72 0.24 -0.31 0.24
CA VAL A 72 -0.09 0.92 -0.48
C VAL A 72 -0.80 0.58 -1.77
N LEU A 73 -2.06 0.99 -1.88
CA LEU A 73 -2.87 0.86 -3.09
C LEU A 73 -2.69 2.10 -3.98
N ALA A 74 -2.46 1.86 -5.27
CA ALA A 74 -2.41 2.88 -6.30
C ALA A 74 -3.11 2.43 -7.58
N VAL A 75 -3.69 3.38 -8.31
CA VAL A 75 -4.20 3.17 -9.67
C VAL A 75 -3.13 3.53 -10.69
N GLU A 76 -3.02 2.74 -11.76
CA GLU A 76 -2.09 2.99 -12.86
C GLU A 76 -2.62 4.07 -13.81
N GLU A 77 -1.77 5.06 -14.11
CA GLU A 77 -1.91 6.02 -15.20
C GLU A 77 -0.78 5.79 -16.22
N PRO A 78 -0.86 6.29 -17.47
CA PRO A 78 0.10 5.97 -18.53
C PRO A 78 1.58 6.20 -18.19
N LYS A 79 1.90 7.13 -17.29
CA LYS A 79 3.28 7.48 -16.90
C LYS A 79 3.58 7.32 -15.41
N HIS A 80 2.56 7.29 -14.56
CA HIS A 80 2.71 7.41 -13.12
C HIS A 80 1.63 6.60 -12.38
N LEU A 81 1.79 6.47 -11.07
CA LEU A 81 0.74 5.98 -10.18
C LEU A 81 0.01 7.14 -9.50
N LYS A 82 -1.30 7.00 -9.27
CA LYS A 82 -2.02 7.79 -8.26
C LYS A 82 -2.18 6.93 -7.02
N VAL A 83 -1.45 7.27 -5.95
CA VAL A 83 -1.60 6.59 -4.65
C VAL A 83 -2.98 6.94 -4.10
N VAL A 84 -3.76 5.93 -3.73
CA VAL A 84 -5.15 6.12 -3.27
C VAL A 84 -5.26 5.89 -1.77
N CYS A 85 -4.51 4.93 -1.24
CA CYS A 85 -4.59 4.52 0.15
C CYS A 85 -3.30 3.82 0.57
N HIS A 86 -2.86 3.99 1.81
CA HIS A 86 -1.93 3.06 2.43
C HIS A 86 -2.28 2.79 3.88
N HIS A 87 -2.28 1.50 4.22
CA HIS A 87 -2.34 1.00 5.59
C HIS A 87 -0.92 0.80 6.10
N GLU A 88 -0.66 1.32 7.30
CA GLU A 88 0.66 1.29 7.92
C GLU A 88 0.53 0.80 9.36
N LEU A 89 1.54 0.05 9.80
CA LEU A 89 1.78 -0.28 11.21
C LEU A 89 3.20 0.16 11.54
N HIS A 90 3.33 1.06 12.51
CA HIS A 90 4.60 1.48 13.11
C HIS A 90 4.46 1.36 14.62
N THR A 91 5.14 0.42 15.25
CA THR A 91 5.06 0.20 16.72
C THR A 91 6.01 1.09 17.52
N ASP A 92 6.82 1.89 16.85
CA ASP A 92 7.70 2.89 17.46
C ASP A 92 7.01 4.26 17.65
N HIS A 93 5.96 4.60 16.88
CA HIS A 93 5.29 5.89 17.04
C HIS A 93 3.78 6.01 16.68
N TRP A 94 3.18 5.17 15.83
CA TRP A 94 1.80 5.42 15.31
C TRP A 94 0.85 4.21 15.21
N ASN A 95 1.13 3.05 15.80
CA ASN A 95 0.29 1.84 15.73
C ASN A 95 -0.27 1.58 14.29
N TRP A 96 -1.40 0.87 14.19
CA TRP A 96 -2.16 0.74 12.95
C TRP A 96 -2.84 2.05 12.57
N HIS A 97 -2.60 2.50 11.34
CA HIS A 97 -3.33 3.61 10.74
C HIS A 97 -3.40 3.51 9.23
N CYS A 98 -4.10 4.46 8.65
CA CYS A 98 -4.35 4.55 7.23
C CYS A 98 -4.20 6.00 6.78
N HIS A 99 -3.61 6.21 5.61
CA HIS A 99 -3.78 7.45 4.87
C HIS A 99 -4.53 7.14 3.59
N PHE A 100 -5.51 7.95 3.24
CA PHE A 100 -6.38 7.70 2.11
C PHE A 100 -6.81 9.00 1.45
N SER A 101 -7.05 8.96 0.15
CA SER A 101 -7.68 10.06 -0.57
C SER A 101 -9.15 10.17 -0.17
N ALA A 102 -9.53 11.35 0.31
CA ALA A 102 -10.91 11.76 0.51
C ALA A 102 -11.42 12.42 -0.78
N GLY A 103 -12.17 11.67 -1.57
CA GLY A 103 -12.77 12.18 -2.80
C GLY A 103 -12.78 11.15 -3.93
N PRO A 104 -13.13 11.59 -5.16
CA PRO A 104 -12.95 10.81 -6.37
C PRO A 104 -11.48 10.55 -6.67
N ILE A 105 -11.14 9.32 -7.05
CA ILE A 105 -9.78 8.89 -7.40
C ILE A 105 -9.24 9.65 -8.62
N GLU A 106 -10.14 10.05 -9.51
CA GLU A 106 -9.84 10.78 -10.73
C GLU A 106 -9.18 12.14 -10.43
N GLU A 107 -9.54 12.76 -9.31
CA GLU A 107 -9.05 14.08 -8.86
C GLU A 107 -7.70 14.00 -8.14
N ILE A 108 -7.22 12.80 -7.80
CA ILE A 108 -5.94 12.62 -7.11
C ILE A 108 -4.78 13.03 -8.01
N PHE A 109 -3.85 13.84 -7.49
CA PHE A 109 -2.63 14.19 -8.21
C PHE A 109 -1.74 12.96 -8.46
N ALA A 110 -1.35 12.75 -9.72
CA ALA A 110 -0.53 11.60 -10.11
C ALA A 110 0.96 11.81 -9.78
N GLY A 111 1.66 10.72 -9.49
CA GLY A 111 3.11 10.71 -9.34
C GLY A 111 3.63 11.19 -7.98
N VAL A 112 2.77 11.34 -6.98
CA VAL A 112 3.14 11.70 -5.60
C VAL A 112 2.72 10.62 -4.61
N TRP A 113 3.41 10.53 -3.46
CA TRP A 113 3.09 9.56 -2.40
C TRP A 113 1.76 9.83 -1.71
N ARG A 114 1.52 11.11 -1.42
CA ARG A 114 0.32 11.64 -0.77
C ARG A 114 -0.01 12.94 -1.48
N ASP A 115 -1.17 13.00 -2.10
CA ASP A 115 -1.73 14.24 -2.58
C ASP A 115 -2.20 15.07 -1.38
N LYS A 116 -1.56 16.23 -1.14
CA LYS A 116 -1.78 17.05 0.06
C LYS A 116 -3.21 17.57 0.18
N ASP A 117 -3.89 17.75 -0.94
CA ASP A 117 -5.22 18.36 -0.94
C ASP A 117 -6.30 17.32 -0.60
N THR A 118 -6.12 16.09 -1.09
CA THR A 118 -7.11 15.02 -0.96
C THR A 118 -6.79 14.03 0.16
N PHE A 119 -5.53 13.83 0.56
CA PHE A 119 -5.19 12.81 1.56
C PHE A 119 -5.61 13.18 2.99
N ARG A 120 -6.12 12.19 3.71
CA ARG A 120 -6.47 12.24 5.13
C ARG A 120 -5.84 11.05 5.85
N ALA A 121 -5.51 11.23 7.12
CA ALA A 121 -4.99 10.18 7.99
C ALA A 121 -6.05 9.76 9.02
N TRP A 122 -6.13 8.46 9.32
CA TRP A 122 -6.99 7.89 10.35
C TRP A 122 -6.38 6.64 11.03
N PRO A 123 -6.44 6.51 12.36
CA PRO A 123 -6.80 7.59 13.30
C PRO A 123 -5.74 8.70 13.27
N ARG A 124 -6.10 9.89 13.77
CA ARG A 124 -5.12 10.96 13.97
C ARG A 124 -4.56 10.83 15.39
N PHE A 125 -3.32 10.37 15.50
CA PHE A 125 -2.65 10.32 16.79
C PHE A 125 -2.30 11.72 17.26
N ARG A 126 -2.61 11.99 18.53
CA ARG A 126 -2.16 13.20 19.24
C ARG A 126 -0.98 12.91 20.17
N ILE A 127 -0.77 11.64 20.48
CA ILE A 127 0.24 11.12 21.41
C ILE A 127 0.89 9.93 20.71
N ASN A 128 2.21 9.80 20.81
CA ASN A 128 3.01 8.73 20.20
C ASN A 128 2.98 7.42 21.02
N GLU A 129 1.89 7.14 21.74
CA GLU A 129 1.77 5.90 22.51
C GLU A 129 1.48 4.72 21.57
N CYS A 130 2.42 3.77 21.53
CA CYS A 130 2.22 2.49 20.86
C CYS A 130 1.82 1.41 21.86
N SER A 131 0.63 0.84 21.64
CA SER A 131 0.06 -0.23 22.48
C SER A 131 -0.17 -1.53 21.70
N VAL A 132 0.10 -1.52 20.39
CA VAL A 132 -0.05 -2.67 19.52
C VAL A 132 1.31 -3.35 19.36
N ALA A 133 1.38 -4.65 19.64
CA ALA A 133 2.55 -5.46 19.33
C ALA A 133 2.75 -5.64 17.82
N PHE A 134 3.99 -5.71 17.37
CA PHE A 134 4.29 -5.95 15.96
C PHE A 134 4.15 -7.45 15.65
N ASP A 135 3.00 -7.84 15.09
CA ASP A 135 2.64 -9.23 14.78
C ASP A 135 2.67 -9.56 13.28
N VAL A 136 3.05 -8.60 12.44
CA VAL A 136 3.20 -8.83 11.01
C VAL A 136 4.52 -9.55 10.76
N THR A 137 4.48 -10.59 9.93
CA THR A 137 5.65 -11.33 9.46
C THR A 137 5.74 -11.24 7.95
N LYS A 138 6.84 -11.70 7.35
CA LYS A 138 6.97 -11.74 5.89
C LYS A 138 5.89 -12.65 5.26
N GLU A 139 5.51 -13.72 5.96
CA GLU A 139 4.48 -14.68 5.57
C GLU A 139 3.08 -14.07 5.70
N SER A 140 2.80 -13.34 6.79
CA SER A 140 1.48 -12.76 7.04
C SER A 140 1.23 -11.44 6.32
N ALA A 141 2.28 -10.71 5.93
CA ALA A 141 2.20 -9.39 5.27
C ALA A 141 1.31 -9.40 4.01
N LEU A 142 1.37 -10.45 3.20
CA LEU A 142 0.51 -10.58 2.02
C LEU A 142 -0.98 -10.71 2.42
N SER A 143 -1.28 -11.59 3.38
CA SER A 143 -2.65 -11.83 3.84
C SER A 143 -3.25 -10.63 4.58
N VAL A 144 -2.41 -9.80 5.22
CA VAL A 144 -2.84 -8.51 5.78
C VAL A 144 -3.27 -7.57 4.65
N ALA A 145 -2.43 -7.38 3.62
CA ALA A 145 -2.77 -6.53 2.47
C ALA A 145 -4.01 -7.04 1.72
N ALA A 146 -4.10 -8.36 1.52
CA ALA A 146 -5.24 -9.04 0.88
C ALA A 146 -6.55 -8.74 1.61
N ARG A 147 -6.58 -8.84 2.95
CA ARG A 147 -7.76 -8.45 3.75
C ARG A 147 -8.13 -6.98 3.61
N ARG A 148 -7.15 -6.07 3.59
CA ARG A 148 -7.39 -4.62 3.51
C ARG A 148 -7.94 -4.21 2.14
N TYR A 149 -7.42 -4.79 1.07
CA TYR A 149 -7.78 -4.41 -0.31
C TYR A 149 -8.70 -5.40 -1.04
N ARG A 150 -9.08 -6.48 -0.36
CA ARG A 150 -9.97 -7.54 -0.84
C ARG A 150 -9.57 -8.08 -2.21
N PHE A 151 -8.30 -8.46 -2.34
CA PHE A 151 -7.84 -9.29 -3.45
C PHE A 151 -7.62 -10.71 -2.94
N GLU A 152 -7.96 -11.71 -3.75
CA GLU A 152 -7.64 -13.11 -3.47
C GLU A 152 -6.21 -13.39 -3.93
N PRO A 153 -5.32 -13.86 -3.06
CA PRO A 153 -4.01 -14.31 -3.50
C PRO A 153 -4.18 -15.57 -4.37
N GLN A 154 -3.94 -15.46 -5.67
CA GLN A 154 -3.90 -16.61 -6.58
C GLN A 154 -2.48 -17.22 -6.57
N GLY A 155 -2.33 -18.41 -5.95
CA GLY A 155 -1.10 -19.23 -5.83
C GLY A 155 -0.23 -18.91 -4.60
N GLU A 156 0.40 -19.86 -3.88
CA GLU A 156 0.64 -21.30 -4.06
C GLU A 156 -0.26 -22.15 -3.13
N LEU A 157 -0.62 -23.37 -3.55
CA LEU A 157 -1.01 -24.41 -2.59
C LEU A 157 0.19 -24.61 -1.66
N ILE A 158 -0.04 -24.42 -0.35
CA ILE A 158 0.89 -24.87 0.69
C ILE A 158 0.97 -26.40 0.64
#